data_AF-A0A494XC64-F1
#
_entry.id   AF-A0A494XC64-F1
#
_cell.length_a   1.000
_cell.length_b   1.000
_cell.length_c   1.000
_cell.angle_alpha   90.00
_cell.angle_beta   90.00
_cell.angle_gamma   90.00
#
_symmetry.space_group_name_H-M   'P 1'
#
loop_
_entity.id
_entity.type
_entity.pdbx_description
1 polymer ?
#
loop_
_entity_poly.entity_id
_entity_poly.type
_entity_poly.pdbx_seq_one_letter_code
_entity_poly.pdbx_strand_id
1 'polypeptide(L)'
;MELPYGLIWSTRVDTATCFGVYWDKKREALISHEELEIARLSLQGGLIWHASGADMFSEGFRLLPDYIEAVDFNQAIYRFDYATGEAVLR
;
A
#
# COMPACT_ATOMS: atom_id res chain seq x y z
N MET A 1 -3.49 -14.86 31.80
CA MET A 1 -2.17 -14.48 31.27
C MET A 1 -2.40 -13.32 30.32
N GLU A 2 -1.91 -12.13 30.64
CA GLU A 2 -1.94 -11.01 29.70
C GLU A 2 -0.70 -11.10 28.80
N LEU A 3 -0.89 -10.87 27.50
CA LEU A 3 0.23 -10.78 26.56
C LEU A 3 1.00 -9.48 26.85
N PRO A 4 2.33 -9.46 26.66
CA PRO A 4 3.14 -8.25 26.86
C PRO A 4 2.79 -7.12 25.88
N TYR A 5 1.94 -7.39 24.89
CA TYR A 5 1.46 -6.44 23.88
C TYR A 5 -0.04 -6.58 23.70
N GLY A 6 -0.75 -5.44 23.65
CA GLY A 6 -2.17 -5.35 23.32
C GLY A 6 -2.38 -5.09 21.84
N LEU A 7 -3.39 -5.74 21.24
CA LEU A 7 -3.84 -5.41 19.89
C LEU A 7 -4.58 -4.06 19.94
N ILE A 8 -4.05 -3.05 19.26
CA ILE A 8 -4.67 -1.71 19.20
C ILE A 8 -5.74 -1.67 18.11
N TRP A 9 -5.42 -2.19 16.92
CA TRP A 9 -6.34 -2.27 15.78
C TRP A 9 -5.95 -3.41 14.84
N SER A 10 -6.91 -3.80 14.01
CA SER A 10 -6.71 -4.74 12.90
C SER A 10 -7.62 -4.31 11.75
N THR A 11 -7.06 -4.23 10.55
CA THR A 11 -7.77 -3.82 9.33
C THR A 11 -7.47 -4.81 8.23
N ARG A 12 -8.51 -5.31 7.56
CA ARG A 12 -8.34 -6.07 6.31
C ARG A 12 -8.12 -5.08 5.18
N VAL A 13 -6.99 -5.20 4.52
CA VAL A 13 -6.61 -4.34 3.40
C VAL A 13 -7.03 -4.94 2.05
N ASP A 14 -6.79 -6.25 1.85
CA ASP A 14 -7.13 -6.96 0.62
C ASP A 14 -8.00 -8.19 0.90
N THR A 15 -8.72 -8.66 -0.12
CA THR A 15 -9.52 -9.89 -0.07
C THR A 15 -8.78 -11.16 -0.49
N ALA A 16 -7.65 -11.02 -1.19
CA ALA A 16 -6.76 -12.09 -1.62
C ALA A 16 -5.52 -12.15 -0.70
N THR A 17 -4.54 -11.27 -0.92
CA THR A 17 -3.25 -11.31 -0.21
C THR A 17 -2.73 -9.91 0.09
N CYS A 18 -2.10 -9.74 1.26
CA CYS A 18 -1.25 -8.59 1.57
C CYS A 18 0.21 -9.04 1.55
N PHE A 19 1.00 -8.52 0.62
CA PHE A 19 2.40 -8.89 0.44
C PHE A 19 3.32 -8.16 1.41
N GLY A 20 2.96 -6.96 1.85
CA GLY A 20 3.78 -6.21 2.80
C GLY A 20 3.16 -4.91 3.27
N VAL A 21 3.68 -4.41 4.39
CA VAL A 21 3.34 -3.09 4.94
C VAL A 21 4.63 -2.30 5.11
N TYR A 22 4.63 -1.07 4.61
CA TYR A 22 5.81 -0.22 4.47
C TYR A 22 5.56 1.14 5.11
N TRP A 23 6.60 1.69 5.74
CA TRP A 23 6.56 3.02 6.34
C TRP A 23 7.50 3.98 5.61
N ASP A 24 6.95 5.03 5.00
CA ASP A 24 7.73 6.18 4.54
C ASP A 24 7.82 7.22 5.67
N LYS A 25 9.00 7.33 6.28
CA LYS A 25 9.24 8.27 7.38
C LYS A 25 9.15 9.73 6.97
N LYS A 26 9.50 10.08 5.72
CA LYS A 26 9.53 11.48 5.27
C LYS A 26 8.12 12.05 5.12
N ARG A 27 7.16 11.21 4.73
CA ARG A 27 5.78 11.57 4.44
C ARG A 27 4.78 11.15 5.49
N GLU A 28 5.26 10.43 6.50
CA GLU A 28 4.42 9.78 7.50
C GLU A 28 3.31 8.94 6.85
N ALA A 29 3.72 8.08 5.91
CA ALA A 29 2.80 7.27 5.12
C ALA A 29 2.99 5.79 5.42
N LEU A 30 1.94 5.16 5.95
CA LEU A 30 1.85 3.71 6.11
C LEU A 30 1.17 3.15 4.86
N ILE A 31 1.91 2.41 4.04
CA ILE A 31 1.47 1.88 2.76
C ILE A 31 1.39 0.35 2.84
N SER A 32 0.27 -0.23 2.45
CA SER A 32 0.16 -1.66 2.20
C SER A 32 0.33 -1.96 0.71
N HIS A 33 1.16 -2.96 0.43
CA HIS A 33 1.28 -3.60 -0.88
C HIS A 33 0.43 -4.85 -0.86
N GLU A 34 -0.61 -4.84 -1.68
CA GLU A 34 -1.59 -5.91 -1.72
C GLU A 34 -1.64 -6.51 -3.12
N GLU A 35 -2.42 -7.57 -3.28
CA GLU A 35 -2.51 -8.30 -4.54
C GLU A 35 -3.37 -7.56 -5.55
N LEU A 36 -4.56 -7.11 -5.16
CA LEU A 36 -5.48 -6.43 -6.06
C LEU A 36 -5.28 -4.92 -6.06
N GLU A 37 -4.78 -4.38 -4.95
CA GLU A 37 -4.67 -2.94 -4.72
C GLU A 37 -3.36 -2.55 -4.01
N ILE A 38 -3.16 -1.26 -3.87
CA ILE A 38 -2.27 -0.67 -2.88
C ILE A 38 -3.08 0.31 -2.04
N ALA A 39 -2.77 0.45 -0.76
CA ALA A 39 -3.48 1.39 0.08
C ALA A 39 -2.55 2.19 0.99
N ARG A 40 -2.98 3.41 1.31
CA ARG A 40 -2.44 4.17 2.43
C ARG A 40 -3.39 4.08 3.60
N LEU A 41 -2.84 3.77 4.77
CA LEU A 41 -3.56 3.72 6.03
C LEU A 41 -3.12 4.85 6.95
N SER A 42 -4.05 5.28 7.81
CA SER A 42 -3.74 6.06 9.00
C SER A 42 -3.07 5.18 10.06
N LEU A 43 -2.41 5.81 11.04
CA LEU A 43 -1.78 5.10 12.16
C LEU A 43 -2.81 4.43 13.10
N GLN A 44 -4.11 4.73 12.93
CA GLN A 44 -5.23 4.10 13.63
C GLN A 44 -5.86 2.95 12.81
N GLY A 45 -5.26 2.57 11.68
CA GLY A 45 -5.73 1.49 10.83
C GLY A 45 -6.87 1.87 9.87
N GLY A 46 -7.31 3.13 9.85
CA GLY A 46 -8.32 3.61 8.89
C GLY A 46 -7.74 3.83 7.50
N LEU A 47 -8.48 3.47 6.45
CA LEU A 47 -8.13 3.70 5.05
C LEU A 47 -8.09 5.20 4.73
N ILE A 48 -7.00 5.67 4.12
CA ILE A 48 -6.87 7.04 3.59
C ILE A 48 -7.21 7.05 2.10
N TRP A 49 -6.55 6.18 1.32
CA TRP A 49 -6.85 5.94 -0.09
C TRP A 49 -6.41 4.53 -0.48
N HIS A 50 -6.97 4.01 -1.56
CA HIS A 50 -6.53 2.79 -2.23
C HIS A 50 -6.51 3.02 -3.74
N ALA A 51 -5.70 2.24 -4.46
CA ALA A 51 -5.59 2.30 -5.90
C ALA A 51 -5.35 0.91 -6.48
N SER A 52 -5.95 0.64 -7.64
CA SER A 52 -5.82 -0.60 -8.37
C SER A 52 -5.16 -0.38 -9.73
N GLY A 53 -4.65 -1.46 -10.30
CA GLY A 53 -4.13 -1.53 -11.67
C GLY A 53 -5.15 -2.17 -12.62
N ALA A 54 -4.70 -2.42 -13.84
CA ALA A 54 -5.45 -3.27 -14.76
C ALA A 54 -5.40 -4.77 -14.36
N ASP A 55 -4.39 -5.16 -13.58
CA ASP A 55 -4.18 -6.52 -13.09
C ASP A 55 -3.48 -6.50 -11.71
N MET A 56 -3.28 -7.66 -11.10
CA MET A 56 -2.73 -7.82 -9.75
C MET A 56 -1.27 -7.34 -9.63
N PHE A 57 -0.92 -6.68 -8.54
CA PHE A 57 0.42 -6.14 -8.28
C PHE A 57 1.39 -7.19 -7.72
N SER A 58 1.77 -8.19 -8.51
CA SER A 58 2.64 -9.30 -8.06
C SER A 58 4.14 -9.13 -8.38
N GLU A 59 4.50 -8.27 -9.34
CA GLU A 59 5.82 -8.33 -9.99
C GLU A 59 6.82 -7.28 -9.47
N GLY A 60 6.40 -6.43 -8.54
CA GLY A 60 7.29 -5.48 -7.89
C GLY A 60 6.56 -4.35 -7.17
N PHE A 61 7.17 -3.88 -6.07
CA PHE A 61 6.65 -2.76 -5.31
C PHE A 61 7.79 -1.96 -4.65
N ARG A 62 7.78 -0.63 -4.80
CA ARG A 62 8.84 0.24 -4.28
C ARG A 62 8.30 1.59 -3.81
N LEU A 63 8.73 2.01 -2.63
CA LEU A 63 8.58 3.38 -2.15
C LEU A 63 9.75 4.22 -2.70
N LEU A 64 9.51 5.02 -3.75
CA LEU A 64 10.54 5.86 -4.37
C LEU A 64 10.44 7.31 -3.87
N PRO A 65 11.49 8.13 -4.07
CA PRO A 65 11.53 9.48 -3.52
C PRO A 65 10.37 10.38 -3.94
N ASP A 66 9.72 10.15 -5.07
CA ASP A 66 8.66 11.02 -5.62
C ASP A 66 7.29 10.32 -5.74
N TYR A 67 7.26 8.99 -5.84
CA TYR A 67 6.04 8.21 -6.08
C TYR A 67 6.17 6.79 -5.51
N ILE A 68 5.04 6.11 -5.37
CA ILE A 68 4.97 4.69 -5.07
C ILE A 68 4.93 3.94 -6.41
N GLU A 69 5.80 2.98 -6.61
CA GLU A 69 5.80 2.15 -7.80
C GLU A 69 5.19 0.78 -7.48
N ALA A 70 4.27 0.33 -8.34
CA ALA A 70 3.76 -1.04 -8.33
C ALA A 70 3.84 -1.61 -9.75
N VAL A 71 4.14 -2.90 -9.87
CA VAL A 71 4.22 -3.61 -11.15
C VAL A 71 3.19 -4.73 -11.15
N ASP A 72 2.30 -4.70 -12.15
CA ASP A 72 1.28 -5.75 -12.27
C ASP A 72 1.83 -7.03 -12.90
N PHE A 73 1.03 -8.09 -12.87
CA PHE A 73 1.33 -9.40 -13.45
C PHE A 73 1.73 -9.33 -14.94
N ASN A 74 1.18 -8.36 -15.68
CA ASN A 74 1.49 -8.13 -17.08
C ASN A 74 2.72 -7.21 -17.28
N GLN A 75 3.50 -6.96 -16.23
CA GLN A 75 4.68 -6.10 -16.22
C GLN A 75 4.39 -4.62 -16.51
N ALA A 76 3.14 -4.18 -16.39
CA ALA A 76 2.83 -2.75 -16.49
C ALA A 76 3.25 -2.05 -15.19
N ILE A 77 3.91 -0.90 -15.35
CA ILE A 77 4.45 -0.11 -14.24
C ILE A 77 3.51 1.04 -13.94
N TYR A 78 3.06 1.10 -12.69
CA TYR A 78 2.21 2.14 -12.17
C TYR A 78 3.01 3.03 -11.22
N ARG A 79 2.66 4.32 -11.20
CA ARG A 79 3.28 5.31 -10.32
C ARG A 79 2.17 6.05 -9.61
N PHE A 80 2.11 5.94 -8.29
CA PHE A 80 1.06 6.53 -7.48
C PHE A 80 1.60 7.67 -6.63
N ASP A 81 0.83 8.75 -6.54
CA ASP A 81 1.12 9.82 -5.61
C ASP A 81 0.87 9.38 -4.15
N TYR A 82 1.76 9.75 -3.25
CA TYR A 82 1.65 9.36 -1.84
C TYR A 82 0.46 9.98 -1.10
N ALA A 83 0.05 11.19 -1.49
CA ALA A 83 -1.01 11.92 -0.82
C ALA A 83 -2.38 11.49 -1.33
N THR A 84 -2.53 11.29 -2.65
CA THR A 84 -3.83 11.05 -3.27
C THR A 84 -4.07 9.60 -3.70
N GLY A 85 -3.01 8.82 -3.92
CA GLY A 85 -3.13 7.51 -4.55
C GLY A 85 -3.44 7.56 -6.05
N GLU A 86 -3.48 8.75 -6.66
CA GLU A 86 -3.73 8.90 -8.09
C GLU A 86 -2.50 8.49 -8.91
N ALA A 87 -2.76 7.91 -10.07
CA ALA A 87 -1.70 7.55 -11.01
C ALA A 87 -1.05 8.82 -11.61
N VAL A 88 0.25 8.97 -11.40
CA VAL A 88 1.04 10.07 -11.96
C VAL A 88 1.47 9.67 -13.38
N LEU A 89 0.79 10.21 -14.39
CA LEU A 89 1.16 10.04 -15.79
C LEU A 89 2.58 10.59 -16.04
N ARG A 90 3.42 9.79 -16.70
CA ARG A 90 4.60 10.26 -17.44
C ARG A 90 4.58 9.68 -18.83
#